data_AF-A0A2E9DZZ7-F1
#
_entry.id   AF-A0A2E9DZZ7-F1
#
_cell.length_a   1.000
_cell.length_b   1.000
_cell.length_c   1.000
_cell.angle_alpha   90.00
_cell.angle_beta   90.00
_cell.angle_gamma   90.00
#
_symmetry.space_group_name_H-M   'P 1'
#
loop_
_entity.id
_entity.type
_entity.pdbx_description
1 polymer ?
#
loop_
_entity_poly.entity_id
_entity_poly.type
_entity_poly.pdbx_seq_one_letter_code
_entity_poly.pdbx_strand_id
1 'polypeptide(L)'
;MALFLTLAGCTESVEEEIKEIIEIPGCNDDTAFNYDENATNTDACLTELALEQAIMNFMTTIEQGPTDANSSMGMTMTSSSYDGMESSVEMAFSPNGIAIFTSMSGEIDMGGMMMPLSFMSEQTVIPNPDGTDTTVIHMVYMDESQEFTMNNAVSWSDIVADMMADDDDEDDHDM
;
A
#
# COMPACT_ATOMS: atom_id res chain seq x y z
N MET A 1 10.95 4.12 9.99
CA MET A 1 11.34 2.89 9.28
C MET A 1 11.03 1.62 10.08
N ALA A 2 11.40 1.53 11.37
CA ALA A 2 11.08 0.37 12.21
C ALA A 2 9.57 0.08 12.38
N LEU A 3 8.73 1.12 12.44
CA LEU A 3 7.27 1.00 12.64
C LEU A 3 6.53 0.25 11.51
N PHE A 4 7.05 0.30 10.28
CA PHE A 4 6.43 -0.39 9.13
C PHE A 4 6.84 -1.88 9.07
N LEU A 5 8.04 -2.23 9.56
CA LEU A 5 8.52 -3.62 9.63
C LEU A 5 7.74 -4.45 10.66
N THR A 6 7.25 -3.80 11.73
CA THR A 6 6.42 -4.45 12.75
C THR A 6 5.01 -4.75 12.27
N LEU A 7 4.42 -3.92 11.41
CA LEU A 7 3.09 -4.19 10.83
C LEU A 7 3.13 -5.28 9.76
N ALA A 8 4.30 -5.52 9.16
CA ALA A 8 4.56 -6.58 8.19
C ALA A 8 4.87 -7.96 8.82
N GLY A 9 4.78 -8.11 10.14
CA GLY A 9 4.90 -9.42 10.82
C GLY A 9 6.32 -9.97 10.98
N CYS A 10 7.37 -9.19 10.72
CA CYS A 10 8.77 -9.62 10.88
C CYS A 10 9.26 -9.44 12.33
N THR A 11 8.74 -10.23 13.29
CA THR A 11 9.02 -10.04 14.74
C THR A 11 10.17 -10.87 15.30
N GLU A 12 10.81 -11.76 14.52
CA GLU A 12 11.70 -12.79 15.09
C GLU A 12 13.03 -12.26 15.67
N SER A 13 13.41 -10.99 15.47
CA SER A 13 14.72 -10.47 15.90
C SER A 13 14.69 -9.15 16.68
N VAL A 14 13.52 -8.56 16.97
CA VAL A 14 13.44 -7.17 17.45
C VAL A 14 12.73 -7.05 18.82
N GLU A 15 12.37 -8.16 19.48
CA GLU A 15 11.60 -8.13 20.75
C GLU A 15 12.21 -7.24 21.85
N GLU A 16 13.53 -7.20 21.98
CA GLU A 16 14.21 -6.36 22.98
C GLU A 16 14.37 -4.89 22.53
N GLU A 17 14.52 -4.62 21.23
CA GLU A 17 14.63 -3.26 20.67
C GLU A 17 13.25 -2.56 20.52
N ILE A 18 12.17 -3.33 20.37
CA ILE A 18 10.79 -2.81 20.29
C ILE A 18 10.38 -2.08 21.57
N LYS A 19 10.84 -2.55 22.74
CA LYS A 19 10.53 -1.93 24.03
C LYS A 19 11.13 -0.54 24.21
N GLU A 20 12.22 -0.23 23.51
CA GLU A 20 12.92 1.05 23.62
C GLU A 20 12.54 2.02 22.49
N ILE A 21 12.10 1.51 21.33
CA ILE A 21 11.72 2.32 20.16
C ILE A 21 10.25 2.74 20.19
N ILE A 22 9.39 1.98 20.86
CA ILE A 22 7.98 2.33 21.04
C ILE A 22 7.72 2.67 22.52
N GLU A 23 8.32 3.75 23.00
CA GLU A 23 7.70 4.49 24.10
C GLU A 23 6.45 5.15 23.49
N ILE A 24 5.34 4.41 23.41
CA ILE A 24 4.04 5.04 23.14
C ILE A 24 3.87 6.00 24.32
N PRO A 25 3.86 7.33 24.12
CA PRO A 25 3.65 8.26 25.22
C PRO A 25 2.36 7.81 25.91
N GLY A 26 2.54 7.37 27.15
CA GLY A 26 1.55 6.56 27.82
C GLY A 26 0.32 7.39 28.16
N CYS A 27 -0.73 6.70 28.59
CA CYS A 27 -1.94 7.27 29.19
C CYS A 27 -1.74 8.37 30.23
N ASN A 28 -0.55 8.42 30.83
CA ASN A 28 -0.20 9.30 31.94
C ASN A 28 0.51 10.59 31.48
N ASP A 29 0.75 10.75 30.17
CA ASP A 29 1.30 11.98 29.58
C ASP A 29 0.16 12.83 29.02
N ASP A 30 -0.06 14.02 29.60
CA ASP A 30 -1.13 14.95 29.25
C ASP A 30 -0.95 15.60 27.86
N THR A 31 0.20 15.37 27.23
CA THR A 31 0.50 15.78 25.85
C THR A 31 0.30 14.67 24.83
N ALA A 32 0.01 13.44 25.28
CA ALA A 32 -0.21 12.29 24.41
C ALA A 32 -1.60 12.32 23.77
N PHE A 33 -1.69 11.85 22.52
CA PHE A 33 -2.97 11.74 21.79
C PHE A 33 -3.97 10.77 22.45
N ASN A 34 -3.47 9.84 23.26
CA ASN A 34 -4.21 8.79 23.96
C ASN A 34 -4.17 8.97 25.49
N TYR A 35 -3.99 10.20 25.99
CA TYR A 35 -4.05 10.52 27.42
C TYR A 35 -5.41 10.13 28.03
N ASP A 36 -5.38 9.41 29.16
CA ASP A 36 -6.55 9.10 29.98
C ASP A 36 -6.17 9.20 31.47
N GLU A 37 -6.74 10.18 32.16
CA GLU A 37 -6.52 10.45 33.59
C GLU A 37 -6.93 9.28 34.50
N ASN A 38 -7.75 8.34 34.00
CA ASN A 38 -8.24 7.18 34.73
C ASN A 38 -7.50 5.88 34.36
N ALA A 39 -6.51 5.94 33.49
CA ALA A 39 -5.75 4.76 33.09
C ALA A 39 -5.01 4.15 34.28
N THR A 40 -5.19 2.85 34.48
CA THR A 40 -4.50 2.08 35.52
C THR A 40 -3.30 1.29 34.99
N ASN A 41 -3.08 1.34 33.68
CA ASN A 41 -1.95 0.70 32.99
C ASN A 41 -1.08 1.77 32.30
N THR A 42 0.21 1.48 32.13
CA THR A 42 1.19 2.39 31.50
C THR A 42 1.43 2.07 30.04
N ASP A 43 1.02 0.88 29.59
CA ASP A 43 1.62 0.27 28.39
C ASP A 43 0.73 0.42 27.14
N ALA A 44 -0.59 0.61 27.29
CA ALA A 44 -1.50 0.92 26.18
C ALA A 44 -2.84 1.46 26.70
N CYS A 45 -3.15 2.72 26.39
CA CYS A 45 -4.47 3.34 26.60
C CYS A 45 -5.55 2.86 25.64
N LEU A 46 -5.39 1.65 25.12
CA LEU A 46 -6.40 1.03 24.29
C LEU A 46 -7.29 0.24 25.24
N THR A 47 -8.53 0.70 25.41
CA THR A 47 -9.55 -0.15 26.02
C THR A 47 -9.69 -1.43 25.19
N GLU A 48 -10.08 -2.53 25.82
CA GLU A 48 -10.35 -3.81 25.12
C GLU A 48 -11.27 -3.58 23.91
N LEU A 49 -12.27 -2.70 24.07
CA LEU A 49 -13.17 -2.27 23.00
C LEU A 49 -12.48 -1.52 21.85
N ALA A 50 -11.54 -0.63 22.15
CA ALA A 50 -10.78 0.09 21.12
C ALA A 50 -9.87 -0.85 20.32
N LEU A 51 -9.28 -1.84 20.99
CA LEU A 51 -8.47 -2.87 20.34
C LEU A 51 -9.34 -3.78 19.46
N GLU A 52 -10.48 -4.23 19.97
CA GLU A 52 -11.45 -5.03 19.21
C GLU A 52 -11.93 -4.28 17.96
N GLN A 53 -12.28 -3.00 18.09
CA GLN A 53 -12.70 -2.17 16.96
C GLN A 53 -11.57 -1.96 15.94
N ALA A 54 -10.33 -1.76 16.38
CA ALA A 54 -9.19 -1.59 15.49
C ALA A 54 -8.91 -2.87 14.67
N ILE A 55 -9.00 -4.04 15.31
CA ILE A 55 -8.84 -5.34 14.64
C ILE A 55 -9.97 -5.56 13.63
N MET A 56 -11.22 -5.29 14.03
CA MET A 56 -12.37 -5.42 13.14
C MET A 56 -12.25 -4.49 11.94
N ASN A 57 -11.88 -3.22 12.16
CA ASN A 57 -11.65 -2.27 11.08
C ASN A 57 -10.55 -2.75 10.13
N PHE A 58 -9.43 -3.25 10.65
CA PHE A 58 -8.35 -3.79 9.84
C PHE A 58 -8.79 -4.99 8.99
N MET A 59 -9.52 -5.95 9.60
CA MET A 59 -10.07 -7.10 8.88
C MET A 59 -11.04 -6.66 7.77
N THR A 60 -11.94 -5.73 8.08
CA THR A 60 -12.87 -5.17 7.08
C THR A 60 -12.12 -4.45 5.96
N THR A 61 -11.09 -3.67 6.26
CA THR A 61 -10.28 -3.00 5.25
C THR A 61 -9.53 -3.99 4.36
N ILE A 62 -9.03 -5.10 4.90
CA ILE A 62 -8.40 -6.16 4.08
C ILE A 62 -9.41 -6.79 3.12
N GLU A 63 -10.64 -7.04 3.58
CA GLU A 63 -11.66 -7.72 2.76
C GLU A 63 -12.30 -6.81 1.71
N GLN A 64 -12.53 -5.53 2.04
CA GLN A 64 -13.32 -4.61 1.22
C GLN A 64 -12.48 -3.69 0.34
N GLY A 65 -11.16 -3.64 0.51
CA GLY A 65 -10.37 -2.61 -0.16
C GLY A 65 -10.48 -1.24 0.54
N PRO A 66 -9.83 -0.20 -0.01
CA PRO A 66 -10.09 1.17 0.40
C PRO A 66 -11.50 1.55 -0.04
N THR A 67 -12.38 1.84 0.92
CA THR A 67 -13.78 2.21 0.64
C THR A 67 -13.99 3.73 0.56
N ASP A 68 -12.94 4.50 0.81
CA ASP A 68 -12.95 5.96 0.71
C ASP A 68 -11.61 6.53 0.21
N ALA A 69 -11.70 7.71 -0.41
CA ALA A 69 -10.58 8.46 -0.98
C ALA A 69 -9.51 8.89 0.04
N ASN A 70 -9.79 8.76 1.35
CA ASN A 70 -8.91 9.17 2.44
C ASN A 70 -8.17 7.97 3.08
N SER A 71 -8.52 6.76 2.68
CA SER A 71 -7.93 5.52 3.17
C SER A 71 -6.69 5.14 2.34
N SER A 72 -5.72 4.50 2.99
CA SER A 72 -4.52 3.98 2.34
C SER A 72 -4.51 2.47 2.36
N MET A 73 -4.19 1.83 1.25
CA MET A 73 -4.04 0.38 1.15
C MET A 73 -2.77 0.04 0.36
N GLY A 74 -2.09 -1.04 0.76
CA GLY A 74 -1.12 -1.73 -0.07
C GLY A 74 -1.62 -3.13 -0.42
N MET A 75 -1.44 -3.55 -1.66
CA MET A 75 -1.72 -4.91 -2.13
C MET A 75 -0.52 -5.45 -2.88
N THR A 76 -0.19 -6.71 -2.64
CA THR A 76 0.86 -7.42 -3.37
C THR A 76 0.26 -8.66 -4.00
N MET A 77 0.41 -8.78 -5.32
CA MET A 77 0.04 -9.95 -6.09
C MET A 77 1.31 -10.59 -6.64
N THR A 78 1.63 -11.78 -6.15
CA THR A 78 2.74 -12.59 -6.67
C THR A 78 2.19 -13.77 -7.45
N SER A 79 2.72 -14.02 -8.64
CA SER A 79 2.38 -15.20 -9.42
C SER A 79 3.64 -15.89 -9.96
N SER A 80 3.61 -17.22 -9.95
CA SER A 80 4.67 -18.07 -10.48
C SER A 80 4.09 -18.98 -11.56
N SER A 81 4.67 -18.96 -12.75
CA SER A 81 4.30 -19.87 -13.83
C SER A 81 5.00 -21.23 -13.66
N TYR A 82 4.46 -22.25 -14.33
CA TYR A 82 5.07 -23.58 -14.36
C TYR A 82 6.49 -23.59 -14.95
N ASP A 83 6.80 -22.60 -15.78
CA ASP A 83 8.09 -22.45 -16.47
C ASP A 83 9.14 -21.70 -15.61
N GLY A 84 8.86 -21.48 -14.32
CA GLY A 84 9.77 -20.79 -13.40
C GLY A 84 9.80 -19.27 -13.58
N MET A 85 8.83 -18.70 -14.29
CA MET A 85 8.66 -17.25 -14.38
C MET A 85 7.93 -16.75 -13.15
N GLU A 86 8.55 -15.83 -12.41
CA GLU A 86 7.96 -15.15 -11.27
C GLU A 86 7.57 -13.73 -11.68
N SER A 87 6.43 -13.27 -11.19
CA SER A 87 5.98 -11.89 -11.34
C SER A 87 5.42 -11.40 -10.01
N SER A 88 5.71 -10.16 -9.66
CA SER A 88 5.14 -9.45 -8.53
C SER A 88 4.56 -8.12 -9.02
N VAL A 89 3.34 -7.82 -8.60
CA VAL A 89 2.73 -6.50 -8.75
C VAL A 89 2.39 -6.02 -7.35
N GLU A 90 2.98 -4.91 -6.96
CA GLU A 90 2.71 -4.23 -5.69
C GLU A 90 2.02 -2.90 -6.02
N MET A 91 0.88 -2.65 -5.39
CA MET A 91 0.11 -1.44 -5.55
C MET A 91 -0.06 -0.79 -4.19
N ALA A 92 0.20 0.51 -4.10
CA ALA A 92 -0.04 1.31 -2.92
C ALA A 92 -0.92 2.50 -3.28
N PHE A 93 -2.03 2.64 -2.58
CA PHE A 93 -2.99 3.71 -2.74
C PHE A 93 -2.99 4.57 -1.49
N SER A 94 -3.06 5.88 -1.69
CA SER A 94 -3.17 6.85 -0.63
C SER A 94 -3.92 8.09 -1.12
N PRO A 95 -4.38 8.96 -0.22
CA PRO A 95 -5.07 10.21 -0.61
C PRO A 95 -4.18 11.18 -1.40
N ASN A 96 -2.86 10.97 -1.34
CA ASN A 96 -1.86 11.83 -1.96
C ASN A 96 -1.24 11.23 -3.21
N GLY A 97 -1.60 10.01 -3.59
CA GLY A 97 -1.03 9.36 -4.75
C GLY A 97 -1.16 7.84 -4.76
N ILE A 98 -0.87 7.29 -5.94
CA ILE A 98 -0.83 5.87 -6.25
C ILE A 98 0.61 5.51 -6.60
N ALA A 99 1.09 4.36 -6.15
CA ALA A 99 2.33 3.75 -6.61
C ALA A 99 2.06 2.31 -7.06
N ILE A 100 2.66 1.92 -8.19
CA ILE A 100 2.56 0.59 -8.77
C ILE A 100 3.98 0.13 -9.07
N PHE A 101 4.41 -0.97 -8.44
CA PHE A 101 5.67 -1.62 -8.70
C PHE A 101 5.39 -2.94 -9.39
N THR A 102 6.02 -3.18 -10.52
CA THR A 102 5.91 -4.45 -11.24
C THR A 102 7.31 -5.02 -11.40
N SER A 103 7.49 -6.27 -11.01
CA SER A 103 8.71 -7.01 -11.26
C SER A 103 8.38 -8.34 -11.93
N MET A 104 9.22 -8.75 -12.87
CA MET A 104 9.13 -10.05 -13.52
C MET A 104 10.54 -10.61 -13.67
N SER A 105 10.74 -11.86 -13.27
CA SER A 105 12.02 -12.55 -13.41
C SER A 105 11.80 -14.00 -13.84
N GLY A 106 12.69 -14.53 -14.65
CA GLY A 106 12.62 -15.92 -15.10
C GLY A 106 13.43 -16.14 -16.36
N GLU A 107 13.04 -17.15 -17.13
CA GLU A 107 13.60 -17.39 -18.46
C GLU A 107 12.47 -17.37 -19.49
N ILE A 108 12.75 -16.83 -20.68
CA ILE A 108 11.82 -16.85 -21.82
C ILE A 108 12.43 -17.68 -22.95
N ASP A 109 11.63 -18.58 -23.53
CA ASP A 109 12.03 -19.34 -24.71
C ASP A 109 11.84 -18.51 -25.99
N MET A 110 12.95 -18.05 -26.57
CA MET A 110 13.00 -17.34 -27.85
C MET A 110 13.49 -18.27 -28.97
N GLY A 111 12.74 -19.34 -29.24
CA GLY A 111 12.99 -20.23 -30.38
C GLY A 111 14.01 -21.34 -30.08
N GLY A 112 13.87 -22.00 -28.94
CA GLY A 112 14.73 -23.08 -28.45
C GLY A 112 15.93 -22.61 -27.64
N MET A 113 15.99 -21.33 -27.29
CA MET A 113 17.06 -20.73 -26.47
C MET A 113 16.43 -20.02 -25.28
N MET A 114 16.74 -20.50 -24.08
CA MET A 114 16.33 -19.88 -22.82
C MET A 114 17.17 -18.62 -22.60
N MET A 115 16.50 -17.47 -22.51
CA MET A 115 17.12 -16.19 -22.21
C MET A 115 16.62 -15.70 -20.85
N PRO A 116 17.50 -15.26 -19.94
CA PRO A 116 17.06 -14.69 -18.68
C PRO A 116 16.30 -13.38 -18.91
N LEU A 117 15.13 -13.27 -18.29
CA LEU A 117 14.33 -12.07 -18.21
C LEU A 117 14.45 -11.51 -16.80
N SER A 118 14.74 -10.22 -16.70
CA SER A 118 14.56 -9.42 -15.50
C SER A 118 13.98 -8.09 -15.93
N PHE A 119 12.81 -7.79 -15.38
CA PHE A 119 12.07 -6.58 -15.65
C PHE A 119 11.63 -5.99 -14.32
N MET A 120 11.81 -4.69 -14.16
CA MET A 120 11.30 -3.93 -13.04
C MET A 120 10.78 -2.60 -13.56
N SER A 121 9.61 -2.18 -13.09
CA SER A 121 9.07 -0.86 -13.31
C SER A 121 8.37 -0.33 -12.07
N GLU A 122 8.55 0.95 -11.80
CA GLU A 122 7.82 1.70 -10.80
C GLU A 122 7.04 2.80 -11.51
N GLN A 123 5.76 2.94 -11.18
CA GLN A 123 4.91 4.02 -11.67
C GLN A 123 4.27 4.70 -10.47
N THR A 124 4.37 6.02 -10.40
CA THR A 124 3.64 6.83 -9.42
C THR A 124 2.71 7.82 -10.10
N VAL A 125 1.55 8.04 -9.50
CA VAL A 125 0.56 9.03 -9.94
C VAL A 125 0.21 9.90 -8.75
N ILE A 126 0.45 11.20 -8.87
CA ILE A 126 0.20 12.17 -7.79
C ILE A 126 -0.58 13.38 -8.30
N PRO A 127 -1.31 14.09 -7.43
CA PRO A 127 -1.80 15.44 -7.73
C PRO A 127 -0.64 16.34 -8.16
N ASN A 128 -0.87 17.19 -9.15
CA ASN A 128 0.20 18.06 -9.64
C ASN A 128 0.62 19.08 -8.55
N PRO A 129 1.90 19.12 -8.15
CA PRO A 129 2.37 19.99 -7.07
C PRO A 129 2.28 21.49 -7.39
N ASP A 130 2.05 21.87 -8.65
CA ASP A 130 1.82 23.26 -9.04
C ASP A 130 0.44 23.81 -8.63
N GLY A 131 -0.42 22.96 -8.05
CA GLY A 131 -1.75 23.31 -7.59
C GLY A 131 -2.80 23.39 -8.70
N THR A 132 -2.45 22.98 -9.92
CA THR A 132 -3.43 22.78 -10.98
C THR A 132 -4.25 21.51 -10.72
N ASP A 133 -5.49 21.49 -11.21
CA ASP A 133 -6.39 20.34 -11.10
C ASP A 133 -6.03 19.26 -12.14
N THR A 134 -4.78 18.80 -12.08
CA THR A 134 -4.18 17.83 -12.98
C THR A 134 -3.33 16.84 -12.19
N THR A 135 -2.85 15.79 -12.83
CA THR A 135 -1.99 14.79 -12.20
C THR A 135 -0.65 14.67 -12.90
N VAL A 136 0.33 14.15 -12.18
CA VAL A 136 1.66 13.84 -12.71
C VAL A 136 1.85 12.34 -12.63
N ILE A 137 2.25 11.75 -13.75
CA ILE A 137 2.63 10.35 -13.83
C ILE A 137 4.15 10.31 -13.95
N HIS A 138 4.80 9.60 -13.03
CA HIS A 138 6.23 9.34 -13.04
C HIS A 138 6.44 7.84 -13.21
N MET A 139 7.32 7.46 -14.12
CA MET A 139 7.63 6.07 -14.42
C MET A 139 9.13 5.88 -14.43
N VAL A 140 9.59 4.85 -13.72
CA VAL A 140 10.97 4.39 -13.68
C VAL A 140 11.00 2.96 -14.20
N TYR A 141 11.85 2.70 -15.18
CA TYR A 141 12.05 1.38 -15.77
C TYR A 141 13.49 0.90 -15.55
N MET A 142 13.63 -0.40 -15.29
CA MET A 142 14.91 -1.12 -15.28
C MET A 142 15.97 -0.45 -14.41
N ASP A 143 15.80 -0.52 -13.09
CA ASP A 143 16.77 -0.03 -12.09
C ASP A 143 17.27 1.39 -12.44
N GLU A 144 16.32 2.32 -12.61
CA GLU A 144 16.55 3.75 -12.91
C GLU A 144 17.24 4.07 -14.25
N SER A 145 17.47 3.09 -15.14
CA SER A 145 18.09 3.36 -16.44
C SER A 145 17.24 4.24 -17.36
N GLN A 146 15.92 4.23 -17.17
CA GLN A 146 14.97 5.01 -17.95
C GLN A 146 13.91 5.61 -17.02
N GLU A 147 13.78 6.92 -17.05
CA GLU A 147 12.84 7.67 -16.22
C GLU A 147 12.05 8.63 -17.10
N PHE A 148 10.73 8.67 -16.90
CA PHE A 148 9.81 9.53 -17.63
C PHE A 148 8.85 10.19 -16.66
N THR A 149 8.62 11.48 -16.84
CA THR A 149 7.59 12.24 -16.11
C THR A 149 6.67 12.90 -17.11
N MET A 150 5.36 12.77 -16.88
CA MET A 150 4.33 13.26 -17.77
C MET A 150 3.25 13.99 -16.97
N ASN A 151 2.84 15.17 -17.45
CA ASN A 151 1.66 15.84 -16.92
C ASN A 151 0.43 15.23 -17.62
N ASN A 152 -0.52 14.77 -16.81
CA ASN A 152 -1.78 14.22 -17.24
C ASN A 152 -2.90 15.23 -16.94
N ALA A 153 -3.75 15.52 -17.93
CA ALA A 153 -4.81 16.51 -17.79
C ALA A 153 -5.98 16.06 -16.91
N VAL A 154 -5.99 14.82 -16.45
CA VAL A 154 -7.03 14.26 -15.57
C VAL A 154 -6.81 14.74 -14.14
N SER A 155 -7.89 15.17 -13.48
CA SER A 155 -7.87 15.58 -12.07
C SER A 155 -7.65 14.39 -11.14
N TRP A 156 -7.14 14.66 -9.94
CA TRP A 156 -6.98 13.61 -8.93
C TRP A 156 -8.33 13.04 -8.48
N SER A 157 -9.36 13.88 -8.36
CA SER A 157 -10.70 13.42 -7.97
C SER A 157 -11.32 12.46 -8.99
N ASP A 158 -11.08 12.68 -10.28
CA ASP A 158 -11.61 11.80 -11.33
C ASP A 158 -10.91 10.43 -11.30
N ILE A 159 -9.58 10.40 -11.06
CA ILE A 159 -8.82 9.15 -10.93
C ILE A 159 -9.32 8.35 -9.71
N VAL A 160 -9.52 9.02 -8.57
CA VAL A 160 -10.02 8.35 -7.38
C VAL A 160 -11.46 7.87 -7.58
N ALA A 161 -12.31 8.65 -8.25
CA ALA A 161 -13.68 8.23 -8.54
C ALA A 161 -13.74 7.00 -9.46
N ASP A 162 -12.87 6.92 -10.47
CA ASP A 162 -12.76 5.77 -11.38
C ASP A 162 -12.26 4.52 -10.65
N MET A 163 -11.26 4.67 -9.79
CA MET A 163 -10.72 3.55 -9.00
C MET A 163 -11.73 3.01 -7.97
N MET A 164 -12.58 3.88 -7.43
CA MET A 164 -13.62 3.53 -6.45
C MET A 164 -14.97 3.25 -7.10
N ALA A 165 -15.07 3.28 -8.43
CA ALA A 165 -16.26 2.82 -9.10
C ALA A 165 -16.31 1.30 -8.92
N ASP A 166 -17.25 0.82 -8.10
CA ASP A 166 -17.58 -0.59 -8.08
C ASP A 166 -18.01 -0.98 -9.51
N ASP A 167 -17.37 -1.98 -10.10
CA ASP A 167 -17.83 -2.67 -11.32
C ASP A 167 -19.12 -3.48 -11.01
N ASP A 168 -20.13 -2.79 -10.45
CA ASP A 168 -21.49 -3.27 -10.22
C ASP A 168 -22.35 -3.17 -11.51
N ASP A 169 -21.70 -3.12 -12.68
CA ASP A 169 -22.36 -3.51 -13.92
C ASP A 169 -22.41 -5.04 -13.95
N GLU A 170 -23.36 -5.58 -13.16
CA GLU A 170 -24.08 -6.79 -13.50
C GLU A 170 -24.69 -6.59 -14.90
N ASP A 171 -23.89 -6.81 -15.94
CA ASP A 171 -24.40 -6.93 -17.30
C ASP A 171 -25.26 -8.19 -17.33
N ASP A 172 -26.58 -7.95 -17.24
CA ASP A 172 -27.69 -8.79 -17.64
C ASP A 172 -27.32 -9.59 -18.91
N HIS A 173 -26.74 -10.78 -18.72
CA HIS A 173 -26.72 -11.83 -19.73
C HIS A 173 -28.07 -12.56 -19.72
N ASP A 174 -29.12 -11.82 -20.08
CA ASP A 174 -30.43 -12.35 -20.41
C ASP A 174 -30.73 -11.99 -21.87
N MET A 175 -30.22 -12.78 -22.83
CA MET A 175 -30.79 -13.11 -24.16
C MET A 175 -30.12 -14.34 -24.80
#